data_AF-A0A5N5T2J1-F1
#
_entry.id   AF-A0A5N5T2J1-F1
#
_cell.length_a   1.000
_cell.length_b   1.000
_cell.length_c   1.000
_cell.angle_alpha   90.00
_cell.angle_beta   90.00
_cell.angle_gamma   90.00
#
_symmetry.space_group_name_H-M   'P 1'
#
loop_
_entity.id
_entity.type
_entity.pdbx_description
1 polymer ?
#
loop_
_entity_poly.entity_id
_entity_poly.type
_entity_poly.pdbx_seq_one_letter_code
_entity_poly.pdbx_strand_id
1 'polypeptide(L)'
;MCIGPEGDLHGHSVGECAVRMAKAGAKVVGINCHYDPFVTLKALKMMKEALTKENLKVHMISQPLAYHTPDAGKQGFIDLPEFPFALEPRICTRWDMHKYAREAYELGIRYIGGCCGFESYHIRAIAEELVKERGGELPPASMKHQLWGGGLRMHTKPWVRARASKDYWEKLNPASGRPYSAGMSHPSNWGVTAGDEALKQTKEETTEEEIETLKAKRIEKEDLIMKMKTAQVC
;
A
#
# COMPACT_ATOMS: atom_id res chain seq x y z
N MET A 1 10.14 3.96 6.61
CA MET A 1 10.12 2.56 7.13
C MET A 1 9.03 1.79 6.40
N CYS A 2 9.19 0.49 6.20
CA CYS A 2 8.17 -0.38 5.58
C CYS A 2 7.37 -1.18 6.63
N ILE A 3 6.79 -0.47 7.60
CA ILE A 3 6.02 -1.06 8.73
C ILE A 3 4.58 -0.58 8.73
N GLY A 4 3.68 -1.43 9.22
CA GLY A 4 2.26 -1.14 9.34
C GLY A 4 1.85 -0.62 10.73
N PRO A 5 0.54 -0.55 11.02
CA PRO A 5 0.02 -0.12 12.32
C PRO A 5 0.52 -0.97 13.51
N GLU A 6 0.85 -2.23 13.28
CA GLU A 6 1.37 -3.16 14.29
C GLU A 6 2.82 -2.85 14.73
N GLY A 7 3.50 -1.89 14.08
CA GLY A 7 4.87 -1.51 14.41
C GLY A 7 5.93 -2.38 13.75
N ASP A 8 7.16 -2.27 14.24
CA ASP A 8 8.31 -2.98 13.67
C ASP A 8 8.38 -4.46 14.08
N LEU A 9 9.28 -5.20 13.45
CA LEU A 9 9.48 -6.63 13.72
C LEU A 9 10.08 -6.93 15.10
N HIS A 10 10.60 -5.92 15.81
CA HIS A 10 11.13 -6.04 17.17
C HIS A 10 10.08 -5.72 18.25
N GLY A 11 8.83 -5.42 17.85
CA GLY A 11 7.73 -5.16 18.77
C GLY A 11 7.63 -3.70 19.21
N HIS A 12 8.39 -2.79 18.59
CA HIS A 12 8.21 -1.36 18.81
C HIS A 12 6.99 -0.86 18.06
N SER A 13 6.11 -0.15 18.75
CA SER A 13 4.95 0.47 18.11
C SER A 13 5.39 1.44 17.01
N VAL A 14 4.52 1.64 16.01
CA VAL A 14 4.81 2.56 14.91
C VAL A 14 5.04 4.01 15.39
N GLY A 15 4.35 4.41 16.47
CA GLY A 15 4.55 5.70 17.13
C GLY A 15 5.90 5.83 17.82
N GLU A 16 6.34 4.79 18.54
CA GLU A 16 7.67 4.74 19.14
C GLU A 16 8.77 4.87 18.08
N CYS A 17 8.62 4.15 16.95
CA CYS A 17 9.54 4.23 15.82
C CYS A 17 9.65 5.67 15.29
N ALA A 18 8.53 6.38 15.13
CA ALA A 18 8.51 7.77 14.69
C ALA A 18 9.27 8.70 15.65
N VAL A 19 9.00 8.57 16.96
CA VAL A 19 9.66 9.35 18.01
C VAL A 19 11.17 9.08 18.03
N ARG A 20 11.58 7.81 17.91
CA ARG A 20 13.00 7.42 17.85
C ARG A 20 13.71 8.04 16.64
N MET A 21 13.12 7.96 15.45
CA MET A 21 13.68 8.59 14.24
C MET A 21 13.83 10.10 14.41
N ALA A 22 12.81 10.78 14.96
CA ALA A 22 12.84 12.22 15.19
C ALA A 22 13.91 12.61 16.22
N LYS A 23 14.01 11.91 17.36
CA LYS A 23 15.04 12.14 18.40
C LYS A 23 16.46 11.84 17.89
N ALA A 24 16.61 10.92 16.92
CA ALA A 24 17.87 10.66 16.24
C ALA A 24 18.25 11.73 15.20
N GLY A 25 17.40 12.75 14.98
CA GLY A 25 17.70 13.90 14.13
C GLY A 25 17.04 13.90 12.75
N ALA A 26 16.17 12.92 12.44
CA ALA A 26 15.46 12.88 11.17
C ALA A 26 14.57 14.13 10.99
N LYS A 27 14.71 14.83 9.85
CA LYS A 27 13.90 16.01 9.51
C LYS A 27 12.57 15.64 8.84
N VAL A 28 12.52 14.46 8.25
CA VAL A 28 11.34 13.88 7.59
C VAL A 28 11.17 12.46 8.13
N VAL A 29 9.97 12.14 8.62
CA VAL A 29 9.63 10.83 9.20
C VAL A 29 8.39 10.27 8.50
N GLY A 30 8.37 8.96 8.23
CA GLY A 30 7.19 8.34 7.66
C GLY A 30 7.39 6.93 7.14
N ILE A 31 6.47 6.53 6.27
CA ILE A 31 6.29 5.14 5.85
C ILE A 31 6.36 5.05 4.32
N ASN A 32 7.02 3.99 3.84
CA ASN A 32 7.10 3.65 2.44
C ASN A 32 6.98 2.14 2.23
N CYS A 33 6.48 1.71 1.07
CA CYS A 33 6.39 0.30 0.65
C CYS A 33 5.46 -0.57 1.53
N HIS A 34 5.47 -1.88 1.27
CA HIS A 34 4.85 -3.02 1.99
C HIS A 34 3.34 -3.01 2.20
N TYR A 35 2.72 -1.84 2.30
CA TYR A 35 1.31 -1.66 2.59
C TYR A 35 0.67 -0.72 1.58
N ASP A 36 -0.62 -0.97 1.32
CA ASP A 36 -1.46 -0.11 0.51
C ASP A 36 -1.60 1.33 1.09
N PRO A 37 -2.18 2.26 0.32
CA PRO A 37 -2.30 3.65 0.75
C PRO A 37 -3.06 3.84 2.06
N PHE A 38 -4.12 3.07 2.30
CA PHE A 38 -5.04 3.31 3.41
C PHE A 38 -4.53 2.70 4.71
N VAL A 39 -3.88 1.54 4.66
CA VAL A 39 -3.15 0.97 5.80
C VAL A 39 -1.96 1.87 6.17
N THR A 40 -1.24 2.38 5.18
CA THR A 40 -0.15 3.34 5.40
C THR A 40 -0.62 4.60 6.11
N LEU A 41 -1.76 5.18 5.69
CA LEU A 41 -2.32 6.36 6.34
C LEU A 41 -2.75 6.13 7.79
N LYS A 42 -3.31 4.95 8.12
CA LYS A 42 -3.62 4.57 9.51
C LYS A 42 -2.35 4.58 10.37
N ALA A 43 -1.28 3.96 9.88
CA ALA A 43 0.00 3.91 10.59
C ALA A 43 0.63 5.30 10.74
N LEU A 44 0.58 6.14 9.71
CA LEU A 44 1.04 7.53 9.76
C LEU A 44 0.24 8.39 10.74
N LYS A 45 -1.07 8.14 10.90
CA LYS A 45 -1.87 8.82 11.91
C LYS A 45 -1.33 8.52 13.33
N MET A 46 -1.03 7.26 13.62
CA MET A 46 -0.42 6.86 14.89
C MET A 46 0.97 7.48 15.09
N MET A 47 1.80 7.55 14.04
CA MET A 47 3.08 8.26 14.08
C MET A 47 2.90 9.74 14.43
N LYS A 48 1.94 10.41 13.79
CA LYS A 48 1.65 11.84 14.02
C LYS A 48 1.19 12.10 15.45
N GLU A 49 0.31 11.26 15.98
CA GLU A 49 -0.19 11.35 17.36
C GLU A 49 0.96 11.23 18.38
N ALA A 50 1.86 10.26 18.19
CA ALA A 50 3.03 10.08 19.04
C ALA A 50 4.02 11.26 18.96
N LEU A 51 4.34 11.73 17.76
CA LEU A 51 5.21 12.90 17.56
C LEU A 51 4.62 14.16 18.21
N THR A 52 3.31 14.37 18.07
CA THR A 52 2.59 15.49 18.68
C THR A 52 2.65 15.42 20.21
N LYS A 53 2.42 14.23 20.78
CA LYS A 53 2.49 14.00 22.24
C LYS A 53 3.88 14.32 22.81
N GLU A 54 4.94 14.00 22.07
CA GLU A 54 6.32 14.30 22.47
C GLU A 54 6.79 15.72 22.08
N ASN A 55 5.89 16.56 21.54
CA ASN A 55 6.19 17.91 21.03
C ASN A 55 7.36 17.93 20.01
N LEU A 56 7.48 16.88 19.20
CA LEU A 56 8.51 16.75 18.17
C LEU A 56 7.99 17.25 16.83
N LYS A 57 8.63 18.31 16.31
CA LYS A 57 8.28 18.92 15.02
C LYS A 57 9.18 18.38 13.92
N VAL A 58 8.63 17.50 13.09
CA VAL A 58 9.27 16.98 11.88
C VAL A 58 8.27 16.97 10.72
N HIS A 59 8.76 17.05 9.49
CA HIS A 59 7.90 16.84 8.33
C HIS A 59 7.53 15.36 8.21
N MET A 60 6.40 15.08 7.56
CA MET A 60 5.95 13.71 7.32
C MET A 60 5.98 13.33 5.84
N ILE A 61 6.31 12.07 5.58
CA ILE A 61 6.35 11.45 4.24
C ILE A 61 5.46 10.21 4.15
N SER A 62 4.81 10.02 3.00
CA SER A 62 4.03 8.82 2.68
C SER A 62 4.34 8.35 1.27
N GLN A 63 4.80 7.11 1.12
CA GLN A 63 5.07 6.48 -0.17
C GLN A 63 4.59 5.01 -0.18
N PRO A 64 3.27 4.75 -0.14
CA PRO A 64 2.70 3.42 -0.05
C PRO A 64 2.91 2.60 -1.33
N LEU A 65 2.46 1.35 -1.32
CA LEU A 65 2.22 0.57 -2.54
C LEU A 65 1.07 1.17 -3.35
N ALA A 66 1.07 0.96 -4.66
CA ALA A 66 -0.15 1.11 -5.49
C ALA A 66 -0.83 -0.26 -5.72
N TYR A 67 -0.81 -1.10 -4.69
CA TYR A 67 -1.56 -2.36 -4.64
C TYR A 67 -2.47 -2.32 -3.41
N HIS A 68 -3.72 -2.74 -3.53
CA HIS A 68 -4.60 -3.00 -2.40
C HIS A 68 -4.14 -4.25 -1.65
N THR A 69 -3.87 -4.12 -0.35
CA THR A 69 -3.33 -5.19 0.51
C THR A 69 -4.09 -5.28 1.82
N PRO A 70 -5.44 -5.36 1.81
CA PRO A 70 -6.24 -5.43 3.05
C PRO A 70 -5.99 -6.73 3.83
N ASP A 71 -5.40 -7.72 3.18
CA ASP A 71 -5.07 -9.06 3.64
C ASP A 71 -3.59 -9.26 3.97
N ALA A 72 -2.77 -8.22 3.82
CA ALA A 72 -1.37 -8.26 4.25
C ALA A 72 -1.28 -8.26 5.78
N GLY A 73 -0.45 -9.15 6.33
CA GLY A 73 -0.09 -9.17 7.74
C GLY A 73 1.08 -8.22 8.06
N LYS A 74 1.72 -8.46 9.21
CA LYS A 74 2.85 -7.67 9.70
C LYS A 74 4.07 -7.61 8.77
N GLN A 75 4.24 -8.60 7.88
CA GLN A 75 5.34 -8.60 6.89
C GLN A 75 5.04 -7.77 5.62
N GLY A 76 3.79 -7.31 5.45
CA GLY A 76 3.36 -6.62 4.25
C GLY A 76 3.12 -7.55 3.07
N PHE A 77 3.08 -6.98 1.86
CA PHE A 77 2.72 -7.69 0.64
C PHE A 77 3.70 -8.79 0.19
N ILE A 78 4.93 -8.85 0.72
CA ILE A 78 5.92 -9.87 0.35
C ILE A 78 5.45 -11.28 0.77
N ASP A 79 4.71 -11.36 1.88
CA ASP A 79 4.17 -12.63 2.37
C ASP A 79 2.89 -13.06 1.62
N LEU A 80 2.31 -12.18 0.80
CA LEU A 80 1.14 -12.53 -0.01
C LEU A 80 1.56 -13.49 -1.12
N PRO A 81 0.76 -14.54 -1.41
CA PRO A 81 1.10 -15.57 -2.39
C PRO A 81 1.25 -15.01 -3.82
N GLU A 82 0.68 -13.85 -4.10
CA GLU A 82 0.79 -13.20 -5.40
C GLU A 82 2.11 -12.47 -5.62
N PHE A 83 2.93 -12.25 -4.58
CA PHE A 83 4.19 -11.54 -4.73
C PHE A 83 5.24 -12.40 -5.46
N PRO A 84 6.00 -11.83 -6.43
CA PRO A 84 5.80 -10.51 -7.07
C PRO A 84 5.02 -10.58 -8.39
N PHE A 85 4.65 -11.77 -8.88
CA PHE A 85 4.26 -12.00 -10.29
C PHE A 85 2.75 -12.12 -10.56
N ALA A 86 1.88 -11.88 -9.57
CA ALA A 86 0.44 -11.96 -9.74
C ALA A 86 -0.32 -10.81 -9.03
N LEU A 87 0.33 -9.66 -8.84
CA LEU A 87 -0.21 -8.50 -8.12
C LEU A 87 -1.13 -7.60 -8.99
N GLU A 88 -1.30 -7.90 -10.28
CA GLU A 88 -2.11 -7.12 -11.23
C GLU A 88 -3.57 -6.87 -10.77
N PRO A 89 -4.31 -7.82 -10.16
CA PRO A 89 -5.65 -7.56 -9.65
C PRO A 89 -5.72 -6.47 -8.59
N ARG A 90 -4.60 -6.21 -7.90
CA ARG A 90 -4.54 -5.34 -6.73
C ARG A 90 -4.20 -3.90 -7.10
N ILE A 91 -3.79 -3.64 -8.34
CA ILE A 91 -3.33 -2.30 -8.77
C ILE A 91 -4.40 -1.25 -8.47
N CYS A 92 -4.01 -0.23 -7.73
CA CYS A 92 -4.88 0.89 -7.42
C CYS A 92 -5.24 1.66 -8.69
N THR A 93 -6.41 2.28 -8.68
CA THR A 93 -6.84 3.19 -9.73
C THR A 93 -6.28 4.60 -9.49
N ARG A 94 -6.40 5.47 -10.49
CA ARG A 94 -6.13 6.90 -10.29
C ARG A 94 -7.07 7.52 -9.26
N TRP A 95 -8.29 6.99 -9.13
CA TRP A 95 -9.30 7.49 -8.19
C TRP A 95 -8.95 7.12 -6.75
N ASP A 96 -8.39 5.92 -6.53
CA ASP A 96 -7.79 5.54 -5.25
C ASP A 96 -6.66 6.51 -4.87
N MET A 97 -5.85 6.93 -5.85
CA MET A 97 -4.76 7.89 -5.63
C MET A 97 -5.23 9.32 -5.37
N HIS A 98 -6.34 9.75 -5.97
CA HIS A 98 -7.00 11.02 -5.60
C HIS A 98 -7.43 10.96 -4.13
N LYS A 99 -8.14 9.90 -3.73
CA LYS A 99 -8.59 9.72 -2.34
C LYS A 99 -7.40 9.69 -1.36
N TYR A 100 -6.38 8.88 -1.66
CA TYR A 100 -5.15 8.80 -0.86
C TYR A 100 -4.48 10.18 -0.71
N ALA A 101 -4.29 10.92 -1.81
CA ALA A 101 -3.62 12.21 -1.76
C ALA A 101 -4.38 13.23 -0.89
N ARG A 102 -5.71 13.26 -1.01
CA ARG A 102 -6.59 14.10 -0.18
C ARG A 102 -6.44 13.75 1.30
N GLU A 103 -6.60 12.48 1.65
CA GLU A 103 -6.49 12.02 3.05
C GLU A 103 -5.08 12.25 3.62
N ALA A 104 -4.02 12.01 2.83
CA ALA A 104 -2.65 12.28 3.24
C ALA A 104 -2.41 13.76 3.55
N TYR A 105 -2.90 14.63 2.66
CA TYR A 105 -2.75 16.08 2.82
C TYR A 105 -3.50 16.60 4.06
N GLU A 106 -4.74 16.14 4.26
CA GLU A 106 -5.56 16.46 5.43
C GLU A 106 -4.94 15.95 6.74
N LEU A 107 -4.29 14.77 6.69
CA LEU A 107 -3.50 14.25 7.81
C LEU A 107 -2.25 15.11 8.10
N GLY A 108 -1.90 16.08 7.26
CA GLY A 108 -0.76 16.99 7.46
C GLY A 108 0.54 16.51 6.81
N ILE A 109 0.49 15.46 5.98
CA ILE A 109 1.66 14.98 5.23
C ILE A 109 1.91 15.97 4.09
N ARG A 110 3.19 16.28 3.84
CA ARG A 110 3.61 17.26 2.81
C ARG A 110 4.57 16.68 1.79
N TYR A 111 5.15 15.53 2.08
CA TYR A 111 5.83 14.71 1.09
C TYR A 111 4.93 13.51 0.77
N ILE A 112 4.14 13.63 -0.30
CA ILE A 112 3.18 12.60 -0.73
C ILE A 112 3.67 12.02 -2.05
N GLY A 113 4.04 10.75 -2.04
CA GLY A 113 4.49 10.01 -3.22
C GLY A 113 3.99 8.58 -3.19
N GLY A 114 4.77 7.68 -3.78
CA GLY A 114 4.48 6.26 -3.87
C GLY A 114 5.73 5.40 -4.01
N CYS A 115 5.55 4.09 -3.92
CA CYS A 115 6.59 3.06 -4.00
C CYS A 115 6.20 1.99 -5.04
N CYS A 116 6.35 0.69 -4.76
CA CYS A 116 6.09 -0.37 -5.73
C CYS A 116 4.66 -0.31 -6.30
N GLY A 117 4.54 -0.53 -7.61
CA GLY A 117 3.28 -0.43 -8.38
C GLY A 117 2.87 0.99 -8.76
N PHE A 118 3.51 2.03 -8.22
CA PHE A 118 3.24 3.39 -8.69
C PHE A 118 3.71 3.56 -10.13
N GLU A 119 2.82 4.11 -10.93
CA GLU A 119 3.05 4.42 -12.32
C GLU A 119 2.90 5.93 -12.49
N SER A 120 3.35 6.45 -13.64
CA SER A 120 3.30 7.90 -13.93
C SER A 120 1.90 8.51 -13.71
N TYR A 121 0.82 7.78 -14.03
CA TYR A 121 -0.55 8.27 -13.84
C TYR A 121 -1.00 8.29 -12.38
N HIS A 122 -0.41 7.47 -11.51
CA HIS A 122 -0.65 7.51 -10.06
C HIS A 122 -0.06 8.80 -9.47
N ILE A 123 1.16 9.15 -9.86
CA ILE A 123 1.81 10.41 -9.45
C ILE A 123 1.03 11.62 -10.00
N ARG A 124 0.57 11.55 -11.26
CA ARG A 124 -0.31 12.58 -11.83
C ARG A 124 -1.57 12.76 -10.99
N ALA A 125 -2.23 11.68 -10.56
CA ALA A 125 -3.45 11.75 -9.75
C ALA A 125 -3.23 12.48 -8.41
N ILE A 126 -2.09 12.24 -7.74
CA ILE A 126 -1.72 12.98 -6.52
C ILE A 126 -1.63 14.48 -6.81
N ALA A 127 -0.90 14.86 -7.87
CA ALA A 127 -0.72 16.25 -8.25
C ALA A 127 -2.02 16.93 -8.69
N GLU A 128 -2.89 16.20 -9.42
CA GLU A 128 -4.20 16.67 -9.86
C GLU A 128 -5.18 16.88 -8.68
N GLU A 129 -5.16 16.00 -7.68
CA GLU A 129 -5.99 16.15 -6.47
C GLU A 129 -5.62 17.40 -5.67
N LEU A 130 -4.32 17.65 -5.53
CA LEU A 130 -3.78 18.74 -4.70
C LEU A 130 -3.54 20.02 -5.50
N VAL A 131 -4.15 20.15 -6.68
CA VAL A 131 -3.92 21.29 -7.58
C VAL A 131 -4.26 22.62 -6.91
N LYS A 132 -5.34 22.66 -6.13
CA LYS A 132 -5.78 23.89 -5.43
C LYS A 132 -4.76 24.30 -4.37
N GLU A 133 -4.29 23.35 -3.59
CA GLU A 133 -3.30 23.54 -2.53
C GLU A 133 -1.92 23.93 -3.06
N ARG A 134 -1.64 23.64 -4.34
CA ARG A 134 -0.37 23.89 -5.01
C ARG A 134 -0.36 25.13 -5.93
N GLY A 135 -1.36 26.00 -5.81
CA GLY A 135 -1.43 27.26 -6.58
C GLY A 135 -2.26 27.21 -7.85
N GLY A 136 -3.02 26.13 -8.08
CA GLY A 136 -3.97 26.01 -9.18
C GLY A 136 -3.39 25.48 -10.50
N GLU A 137 -2.08 25.29 -10.58
CA GLU A 137 -1.42 24.78 -11.78
C GLU A 137 -1.40 23.25 -11.83
N LEU A 138 -1.95 22.70 -12.92
CA LEU A 138 -1.90 21.27 -13.19
C LEU A 138 -0.49 20.83 -13.64
N PRO A 139 -0.06 19.59 -13.35
CA PRO A 139 1.22 19.09 -13.84
C PRO A 139 1.23 18.97 -15.37
N PRO A 140 2.41 19.03 -16.04
CA PRO A 140 2.50 18.89 -17.50
C PRO A 140 1.82 17.64 -18.07
N ALA A 141 1.85 16.53 -17.32
CA ALA A 141 1.19 15.28 -17.69
C ALA A 141 -0.34 15.40 -17.83
N SER A 142 -0.95 16.45 -17.25
CA SER A 142 -2.38 16.73 -17.38
C SER A 142 -2.75 17.38 -18.71
N MET A 143 -1.80 17.80 -19.56
CA MET A 143 -2.10 18.25 -20.93
C MET A 143 -2.79 17.18 -21.77
N LYS A 144 -2.60 15.90 -21.43
CA LYS A 144 -3.21 14.74 -22.09
C LYS A 144 -4.30 14.07 -21.24
N HIS A 145 -4.80 14.78 -20.23
CA HIS A 145 -5.82 14.27 -19.32
C HIS A 145 -6.87 15.35 -19.05
N GLN A 146 -8.08 14.91 -18.71
CA GLN A 146 -9.10 15.80 -18.17
C GLN A 146 -9.63 15.14 -16.91
N LEU A 147 -9.72 15.93 -15.83
CA LEU A 147 -10.12 15.46 -14.51
C LEU A 147 -11.45 14.70 -14.57
N TRP A 148 -11.56 13.66 -13.74
CA TRP A 148 -12.79 12.90 -13.53
C TRP A 148 -13.47 12.40 -14.82
N GLY A 149 -12.65 11.94 -15.76
CA GLY A 149 -13.14 11.37 -17.02
C GLY A 149 -13.67 12.41 -18.01
N GLY A 150 -13.32 13.70 -17.86
CA GLY A 150 -13.78 14.77 -18.75
C GLY A 150 -13.57 14.49 -20.25
N GLY A 151 -12.50 13.77 -20.60
CA GLY A 151 -12.20 13.38 -21.98
C GLY A 151 -13.25 12.44 -22.62
N LEU A 152 -14.15 11.86 -21.83
CA LEU A 152 -15.23 10.99 -22.31
C LEU A 152 -16.44 11.77 -22.84
N ARG A 153 -16.50 13.10 -22.65
CA ARG A 153 -17.69 13.93 -22.97
C ARG A 153 -18.09 13.93 -24.44
N MET A 154 -17.16 13.64 -25.36
CA MET A 154 -17.42 13.63 -26.81
C MET A 154 -17.63 12.21 -27.37
N HIS A 155 -17.65 11.19 -26.52
CA HIS A 155 -17.83 9.80 -26.97
C HIS A 155 -19.21 9.61 -27.61
N THR A 156 -19.35 8.79 -28.67
CA THR A 156 -20.63 8.58 -29.40
C THR A 156 -21.74 7.96 -28.53
N LYS A 157 -21.37 7.01 -27.67
CA LYS A 157 -22.28 6.29 -26.76
C LYS A 157 -22.72 7.14 -25.54
N PRO A 158 -24.03 7.37 -25.30
CA PRO A 158 -24.52 8.18 -24.17
C PRO A 158 -24.08 7.68 -22.79
N TRP A 159 -24.12 6.37 -22.55
CA TRP A 159 -23.71 5.77 -21.27
C TRP A 159 -22.21 5.86 -20.98
N VAL A 160 -21.38 6.16 -21.99
CA VAL A 160 -19.94 6.44 -21.79
C VAL A 160 -19.76 7.90 -21.37
N ARG A 161 -20.47 8.83 -22.02
CA ARG A 161 -20.46 10.26 -21.63
C ARG A 161 -20.98 10.46 -20.21
N ALA A 162 -21.98 9.69 -19.80
CA ALA A 162 -22.55 9.73 -18.44
C ALA A 162 -21.52 9.45 -17.33
N ARG A 163 -20.36 8.86 -17.67
CA ARG A 163 -19.26 8.57 -16.73
C ARG A 163 -18.31 9.76 -16.54
N ALA A 164 -18.45 10.84 -17.29
CA ALA A 164 -17.54 11.99 -17.27
C ALA A 164 -17.77 12.92 -16.06
N SER A 165 -17.85 12.34 -14.85
CA SER A 165 -18.12 13.03 -13.60
C SER A 165 -17.32 12.43 -12.45
N LYS A 166 -17.05 13.28 -11.45
CA LYS A 166 -16.43 12.85 -10.19
C LYS A 166 -17.28 11.82 -9.47
N ASP A 167 -18.58 12.11 -9.37
CA ASP A 167 -19.58 11.27 -8.72
C ASP A 167 -19.58 9.82 -9.22
N TYR A 168 -19.46 9.62 -10.53
CA TYR A 168 -19.44 8.28 -11.11
C TYR A 168 -18.19 7.49 -10.68
N TRP A 169 -17.00 8.07 -10.83
CA TRP A 169 -15.75 7.35 -10.61
C TRP A 169 -15.40 7.16 -9.13
N GLU A 170 -15.82 8.06 -8.24
CA GLU A 170 -15.64 7.86 -6.79
C GLU A 170 -16.52 6.75 -6.22
N LYS A 171 -17.71 6.54 -6.80
CA LYS A 171 -18.69 5.56 -6.30
C LYS A 171 -18.59 4.21 -7.00
N LEU A 172 -17.96 4.16 -8.17
CA LEU A 172 -17.77 2.90 -8.88
C LEU A 172 -16.82 2.01 -8.08
N ASN A 173 -17.29 0.83 -7.66
CA ASN A 173 -16.45 -0.26 -7.20
C ASN A 173 -16.09 -1.15 -8.40
N PRO A 174 -14.87 -1.10 -8.96
CA PRO A 174 -14.53 -1.85 -10.16
C PRO A 174 -14.55 -3.36 -9.89
N ALA A 175 -15.17 -4.13 -10.78
CA ALA A 175 -15.16 -5.58 -10.69
C ALA A 175 -13.74 -6.13 -10.97
N SER A 176 -13.39 -7.24 -10.32
CA SER A 176 -12.09 -7.92 -10.53
C SER A 176 -11.95 -8.58 -11.90
N GLY A 177 -13.08 -8.90 -12.55
CA GLY A 177 -13.13 -9.70 -13.78
C GLY A 177 -12.69 -11.16 -13.61
N ARG A 178 -12.51 -11.63 -12.37
CA ARG A 178 -12.02 -12.97 -12.04
C ARG A 178 -13.06 -13.72 -11.19
N PRO A 179 -14.10 -14.31 -11.81
CA PRO A 179 -15.24 -14.87 -11.08
C PRO A 179 -14.90 -16.10 -10.21
N TYR A 180 -13.77 -16.75 -10.47
CA TYR A 180 -13.32 -17.93 -9.71
C TYR A 180 -12.17 -17.62 -8.73
N SER A 181 -11.70 -16.36 -8.67
CA SER A 181 -10.66 -15.94 -7.73
C SER A 181 -11.29 -15.41 -6.45
N ALA A 182 -10.62 -15.63 -5.32
CA ALA A 182 -10.98 -15.00 -4.06
C ALA A 182 -10.69 -13.48 -4.11
N GLY A 183 -11.42 -12.70 -3.31
CA GLY A 183 -11.16 -11.26 -3.14
C GLY A 183 -9.97 -10.92 -2.25
N MET A 184 -9.48 -11.91 -1.47
CA MET A 184 -8.34 -11.82 -0.56
C MET A 184 -7.63 -13.16 -0.51
N SER A 185 -6.36 -13.13 -0.11
CA SER A 185 -5.47 -14.26 0.09
C SER A 185 -5.04 -14.35 1.55
N HIS A 186 -4.33 -15.43 1.91
CA HIS A 186 -3.72 -15.57 3.22
C HIS A 186 -2.20 -15.40 3.10
N PRO A 187 -1.57 -14.53 3.92
CA PRO A 187 -0.12 -14.44 3.97
C PRO A 187 0.50 -15.79 4.33
N SER A 188 1.63 -16.10 3.70
CA SER A 188 2.37 -17.36 3.93
C SER A 188 2.90 -17.48 5.37
N ASN A 189 3.09 -16.33 6.05
CA ASN A 189 3.42 -16.19 7.47
C ASN A 189 4.43 -17.24 7.97
N TRP A 190 5.65 -17.15 7.45
CA TRP A 190 6.71 -18.09 7.78
C TRP A 190 7.20 -17.98 9.23
N GLY A 191 6.71 -17.05 10.03
CA GLY A 191 7.12 -16.90 11.44
C GLY A 191 8.61 -16.56 11.62
N VAL A 192 9.30 -16.20 10.54
CA VAL A 192 10.69 -15.71 10.55
C VAL A 192 10.68 -14.19 10.58
N THR A 193 11.65 -13.59 11.25
CA THR A 193 11.76 -12.14 11.43
C THR A 193 13.18 -11.66 11.10
N ALA A 194 13.37 -10.34 11.04
CA ALA A 194 14.67 -9.76 10.71
C ALA A 194 15.78 -10.31 11.63
N GLY A 195 16.84 -10.86 11.04
CA GLY A 195 17.96 -11.49 11.74
C GLY A 195 17.93 -13.02 11.74
N ASP A 196 16.83 -13.64 11.29
CA ASP A 196 16.76 -15.09 11.09
C ASP A 196 17.74 -15.55 10.00
N GLU A 197 18.42 -16.67 10.23
CA GLU A 197 19.37 -17.28 9.28
C GLU A 197 18.71 -17.57 7.93
N ALA A 198 17.43 -17.93 7.92
CA ALA A 198 16.68 -18.22 6.69
C ALA A 198 16.48 -16.99 5.78
N LEU A 199 16.72 -15.77 6.29
CA LEU A 199 16.60 -14.53 5.53
C LEU A 199 17.95 -14.03 5.00
N LYS A 200 19.06 -14.73 5.28
CA LYS A 200 20.37 -14.33 4.77
C LYS A 200 20.48 -14.64 3.27
N GLN A 201 20.84 -13.63 2.50
CA GLN A 201 21.13 -13.79 1.08
C GLN A 201 22.40 -14.64 0.90
N THR A 202 22.32 -15.65 0.05
CA THR A 202 23.45 -16.49 -0.37
C THR A 202 24.05 -15.95 -1.66
N LYS A 203 25.32 -16.29 -1.91
CA LYS A 203 26.00 -15.93 -3.16
C LYS A 203 25.53 -16.83 -4.31
N GLU A 204 25.37 -18.11 -4.02
CA GLU A 204 24.89 -19.12 -4.93
C GLU A 204 23.36 -19.09 -4.99
N GLU A 205 22.80 -19.47 -6.14
CA GLU A 205 21.37 -19.67 -6.31
C GLU A 205 20.88 -20.79 -5.37
N THR A 206 19.66 -20.63 -4.85
CA THR A 206 19.00 -21.68 -4.07
C THR A 206 18.82 -22.92 -4.95
N THR A 207 19.40 -24.03 -4.54
CA THR A 207 19.41 -25.30 -5.27
C THR A 207 18.01 -25.91 -5.36
N GLU A 208 17.80 -26.82 -6.32
CA GLU A 208 16.52 -27.54 -6.46
C GLU A 208 16.14 -28.31 -5.18
N GLU A 209 17.12 -28.90 -4.49
CA GLU A 209 16.91 -29.64 -3.23
C GLU A 209 16.47 -28.70 -2.08
N GLU A 210 17.10 -27.53 -1.97
CA GLU A 210 16.70 -26.50 -1.01
C GLU A 210 15.29 -26.00 -1.32
N ILE A 211 14.95 -25.81 -2.60
CA ILE A 211 13.60 -25.43 -3.04
C ILE A 211 12.57 -26.48 -2.64
N GLU A 212 12.83 -27.78 -2.84
CA GLU A 212 11.91 -28.84 -2.40
C GLU A 212 11.73 -28.86 -0.88
N THR A 213 12.81 -28.64 -0.13
CA THR A 213 12.75 -28.51 1.33
C THR A 213 11.88 -27.32 1.76
N LEU A 214 12.00 -26.17 1.08
CA LEU A 214 11.15 -25.01 1.32
C LEU A 214 9.69 -25.30 0.94
N LYS A 215 9.42 -25.96 -0.20
CA LYS A 215 8.06 -26.34 -0.59
C LYS A 215 7.38 -27.21 0.47
N ALA A 216 8.07 -28.22 1.00
CA ALA A 216 7.55 -29.08 2.05
C ALA A 216 7.15 -28.28 3.30
N LYS A 217 8.04 -27.40 3.77
CA LYS A 217 7.75 -26.51 4.92
C LYS A 217 6.58 -25.56 4.67
N ARG A 218 6.39 -25.09 3.43
CA ARG A 218 5.25 -24.24 3.06
C ARG A 218 3.94 -25.00 3.21
N ILE A 219 3.87 -26.22 2.66
CA ILE A 219 2.67 -27.07 2.71
C ILE A 219 2.30 -27.39 4.16
N GLU A 220 3.27 -27.77 4.99
CA GLU A 220 3.04 -28.04 6.42
C GLU A 220 2.40 -26.85 7.15
N LYS A 221 2.82 -25.62 6.83
CA LYS A 221 2.24 -24.40 7.43
C LYS A 221 0.86 -24.08 6.89
N GLU A 222 0.64 -24.24 5.59
CA GLU A 222 -0.68 -24.06 4.98
C GLU A 222 -1.70 -25.01 5.62
N ASP A 223 -1.34 -26.27 5.82
CA ASP A 223 -2.16 -27.28 6.50
C ASP A 223 -2.44 -26.89 7.95
N LEU A 224 -1.43 -26.38 8.68
CA LEU A 224 -1.60 -25.93 10.06
C LEU A 224 -2.59 -24.76 10.15
N ILE A 225 -2.45 -23.76 9.27
CA ILE A 225 -3.35 -22.61 9.20
C ILE A 225 -4.78 -23.06 8.86
N MET A 226 -4.94 -24.02 7.94
CA MET A 226 -6.24 -24.55 7.56
C MET A 226 -6.91 -25.27 8.74
N LYS A 227 -6.16 -26.09 9.49
CA LYS A 227 -6.65 -26.79 10.70
C LYS A 227 -7.04 -25.82 11.82
N MET A 228 -6.26 -24.79 12.08
CA MET A 228 -6.57 -23.77 13.10
C MET A 228 -7.89 -23.04 12.79
N LYS A 229 -8.18 -22.78 11.51
CA LYS A 229 -9.45 -22.17 11.09
C LYS A 229 -10.64 -23.10 11.28
N THR A 230 -10.49 -24.40 11.02
CA THR A 230 -11.58 -25.35 11.23
C THR A 230 -11.94 -25.46 12.71
N ALA A 231 -10.95 -25.37 13.59
CA ALA A 231 -11.14 -25.41 15.05
C ALA A 231 -11.77 -24.14 15.65
N GLN A 232 -11.69 -22.98 14.98
CA GLN A 232 -12.31 -21.72 15.42
C GLN A 232 -13.79 -21.58 15.01
N VAL A 233 -14.32 -22.49 14.20
CA VAL A 233 -15.69 -22.47 13.68
C VAL A 233 -16.58 -23.55 14.35
N CYS A 234 -16.03 -24.32 15.29
CA CYS A 234 -16.76 -25.23 16.19
C CYS A 234 -16.77 -24.65 17.61
#